data_AF-A0A8J7UIZ1-F1
#
_entry.id   AF-A0A8J7UIZ1-F1
#
_cell.length_a   1.000
_cell.length_b   1.000
_cell.length_c   1.000
_cell.angle_alpha   90.00
_cell.angle_beta   90.00
_cell.angle_gamma   90.00
#
_symmetry.space_group_name_H-M   'P 1'
#
loop_
_entity.id
_entity.type
_entity.pdbx_description
1 polymer ?
#
loop_
_entity_poly.entity_id
_entity_poly.type
_entity_poly.pdbx_seq_one_letter_code
_entity_poly.pdbx_strand_id
1 'polypeptide(L)' 'MTSRTRSANLSESFKPYLFEYRHQGADWGIEILATSPADAQERLKALAWARYKGETVAKIKVPGGGALSFLRRLIVGR' A
#
# COMPACT_ATOMS: atom_id res chain seq x y z
N MET A 1 -13.65 -10.22 33.09
CA MET A 1 -12.35 -9.66 32.68
C MET A 1 -12.49 -9.12 31.27
N THR A 2 -12.77 -7.84 31.18
CA THR A 2 -13.18 -7.11 29.97
C THR A 2 -11.98 -6.77 29.09
N SER A 3 -12.20 -6.95 27.79
CA SER A 3 -11.29 -6.69 26.68
C SER A 3 -10.70 -5.28 26.73
N ARG A 4 -9.37 -5.18 26.84
CA ARG A 4 -8.63 -3.94 26.56
C ARG A 4 -8.26 -3.95 25.08
N THR A 5 -9.23 -3.64 24.22
CA THR A 5 -8.95 -3.29 22.82
C THR A 5 -7.99 -2.11 22.84
N ARG A 6 -6.73 -2.35 22.48
CA ARG A 6 -5.73 -1.30 22.25
C ARG A 6 -6.28 -0.42 21.13
N SER A 7 -6.85 0.74 21.47
CA SER A 7 -6.98 1.85 20.52
C SER A 7 -5.58 2.20 20.06
N ALA A 8 -5.15 1.66 18.93
CA ALA A 8 -3.96 2.11 18.24
C ALA A 8 -4.26 3.51 17.69
N ASN A 9 -3.44 4.49 18.08
CA ASN A 9 -3.54 5.88 17.63
C ASN A 9 -3.61 5.95 16.10
N LEU A 10 -4.68 6.56 15.59
CA LEU A 10 -5.10 6.64 14.19
C LEU A 10 -4.32 7.69 13.35
N SER A 11 -3.02 7.89 13.59
CA SER A 11 -2.26 8.93 12.85
C SER A 11 -0.89 8.52 12.32
N GLU A 12 -0.56 7.22 12.31
CA GLU A 12 0.63 6.79 11.58
C GLU A 12 0.32 6.76 10.08
N SER A 13 0.57 7.91 9.44
CA SER A 13 0.46 8.06 7.99
C SER A 13 1.47 7.18 7.29
N PHE A 14 0.99 6.15 6.61
CA PHE A 14 1.81 5.30 5.74
C PHE A 14 2.46 6.14 4.64
N LYS A 15 3.75 5.94 4.42
CA LYS A 15 4.54 6.55 3.35
C LYS A 15 5.20 5.46 2.51
N PRO A 16 5.41 5.69 1.21
CA PRO A 16 6.21 4.78 0.39
C PRO A 16 7.70 4.91 0.76
N TYR A 17 8.36 3.77 0.95
CA TYR A 17 9.80 3.65 1.12
C TYR A 17 10.34 2.80 -0.03
N LEU A 18 11.28 3.37 -0.80
CA LEU A 18 11.91 2.71 -1.94
C LEU A 18 13.10 1.86 -1.49
N PHE A 19 13.15 0.62 -1.97
CA PHE A 19 14.28 -0.28 -1.82
C PHE A 19 14.80 -0.68 -3.19
N GLU A 20 16.12 -0.79 -3.31
CA GLU A 20 16.79 -1.27 -4.52
C GLU A 20 17.27 -2.70 -4.33
N TYR A 21 17.20 -3.51 -5.38
CA TYR A 21 17.75 -4.86 -5.41
C TYR A 21 18.25 -5.20 -6.81
N ARG A 22 19.24 -6.09 -6.88
CA ARG A 22 19.82 -6.52 -8.14
C ARG A 22 19.22 -7.85 -8.61
N HIS A 23 18.76 -7.90 -9.86
CA HIS A 23 18.25 -9.12 -10.47
C HIS A 23 18.52 -9.13 -11.97
N GLN A 24 19.08 -10.23 -12.48
CA GLN A 24 19.46 -10.41 -13.89
C GLN A 24 20.37 -9.30 -14.43
N GLY A 25 21.35 -8.89 -13.62
CA GLY A 25 22.34 -7.89 -14.01
C GLY A 25 21.88 -6.43 -13.93
N ALA A 26 20.57 -6.17 -13.70
CA ALA A 26 19.99 -4.84 -13.56
C ALA A 26 19.55 -4.54 -12.11
N ASP A 27 19.49 -3.25 -11.79
CA ASP A 27 18.98 -2.75 -10.52
C ASP A 27 17.49 -2.40 -10.66
N TRP A 28 16.70 -2.85 -9.69
CA TRP A 28 15.25 -2.71 -9.67
C TRP A 28 14.80 -2.03 -8.37
N GLY A 29 13.77 -1.20 -8.47
CA GLY A 29 13.13 -0.56 -7.32
C GLY A 29 11.84 -1.26 -6.90
N ILE A 30 11.62 -1.42 -5.59
CA ILE A 30 10.35 -1.82 -5.01
C ILE A 30 9.92 -0.84 -3.92
N GLU A 31 8.66 -0.39 -3.97
CA GLU A 31 8.08 0.49 -2.96
C GLU A 31 7.34 -0.34 -1.90
N ILE A 32 7.63 -0.06 -0.63
CA ILE A 32 6.94 -0.63 0.52
C ILE A 32 6.23 0.50 1.27
N LEU A 33 4.92 0.38 1.43
CA LEU A 33 4.16 1.26 2.31
C LEU A 33 4.37 0.85 3.77
N ALA A 34 4.88 1.78 4.57
CA ALA A 34 5.17 1.59 5.98
C ALA A 34 4.97 2.89 6.77
N THR A 35 4.96 2.82 8.10
CA THR A 35 4.85 4.02 8.96
C THR A 35 6.20 4.61 9.35
N SER A 36 7.27 3.84 9.18
CA SER A 36 8.64 4.24 9.46
C SER A 36 9.63 3.44 8.58
N PRO A 37 10.91 3.87 8.46
CA PRO A 37 11.93 3.07 7.79
C PRO A 37 12.14 1.68 8.42
N ALA A 38 11.99 1.57 9.75
CA ALA A 38 12.14 0.30 10.47
C ALA A 38 10.99 -0.67 10.12
N ASP A 39 9.73 -0.21 10.14
CA ASP A 39 8.57 -0.98 9.67
C ASP A 39 8.73 -1.39 8.20
N ALA A 40 9.26 -0.50 7.36
CA ALA A 40 9.54 -0.80 5.95
C ALA A 40 10.55 -1.95 5.81
N GLN A 41 11.63 -1.96 6.60
CA GLN A 41 12.61 -3.05 6.63
C GLN A 41 12.03 -4.37 7.13
N GLU A 42 11.16 -4.34 8.14
CA GLU A 42 10.49 -5.56 8.62
C GLU A 42 9.57 -6.15 7.56
N ARG A 43 8.81 -5.29 6.86
CA ARG A 43 7.97 -5.69 5.73
C ARG A 43 8.78 -6.23 4.55
N LEU A 44 9.94 -5.65 4.25
CA LEU A 44 10.85 -6.16 3.21
C LEU A 44 11.24 -7.61 3.49
N LYS A 45 11.53 -7.97 4.75
CA LYS A 45 11.86 -9.36 5.14
C LYS A 45 10.68 -10.31 4.90
N ALA A 46 9.44 -9.84 5.11
CA ALA A 46 8.24 -10.64 4.88
C ALA A 46 7.97 -10.88 3.38
N LEU A 47 8.48 -10.04 2.47
CA LEU A 47 8.26 -10.19 1.03
C LEU A 47 8.86 -11.48 0.46
N ALA A 48 9.88 -12.07 1.10
CA ALA A 48 10.41 -13.38 0.71
C ALA A 48 9.35 -14.50 0.76
N TRP A 49 8.29 -14.30 1.55
CA TRP A 49 7.17 -15.24 1.72
C TRP A 49 5.89 -14.78 1.00
N ALA A 50 5.98 -13.74 0.17
CA ALA A 50 4.85 -13.22 -0.57
C ALA A 50 4.31 -14.27 -1.55
N ARG A 51 2.99 -14.28 -1.73
CA ARG A 51 2.32 -15.17 -2.71
C ARG A 51 2.00 -14.36 -3.96
N TYR A 52 2.34 -14.91 -5.13
CA TYR A 52 1.88 -14.35 -6.39
C TYR A 52 0.34 -14.37 -6.45
N LYS A 53 -0.26 -13.22 -6.76
CA LYS A 53 -1.72 -13.03 -6.82
C LYS A 53 -2.23 -12.64 -8.22
N GLY A 54 -1.36 -12.61 -9.22
CA GLY A 54 -1.65 -12.11 -10.56
C GLY A 54 -0.94 -10.79 -10.87
N GLU A 55 -1.22 -10.24 -12.04
CA GLU A 55 -0.67 -8.98 -12.52
C GLU A 55 -1.46 -7.77 -12.00
N THR A 56 -0.75 -6.69 -11.67
CA THR A 56 -1.40 -5.42 -11.36
C THR A 56 -1.78 -4.71 -12.65
N VAL A 57 -3.06 -4.73 -13.00
CA VAL A 57 -3.57 -4.11 -14.23
C VAL A 57 -3.89 -2.61 -14.10
N ALA A 58 -4.09 -2.13 -12.87
CA ALA A 58 -4.37 -0.71 -12.60
C ALA A 58 -3.89 -0.31 -11.20
N LYS A 59 -3.34 0.90 -11.09
CA LYS A 59 -3.10 1.59 -9.81
C LYS A 59 -3.96 2.84 -9.77
N ILE A 60 -5.06 2.80 -9.02
CA ILE A 60 -5.92 3.97 -8.78
C ILE A 60 -5.57 4.61 -7.44
N LYS A 61 -5.21 5.89 -7.45
CA LYS A 61 -5.07 6.68 -6.24
C LYS A 61 -6.48 6.91 -5.70
N VAL A 62 -6.80 6.38 -4.52
CA VAL A 62 -8.07 6.70 -3.85
C VAL A 62 -7.98 8.16 -3.38
N PRO A 63 -8.76 9.09 -3.96
CA PRO A 63 -8.77 10.46 -3.50
C PRO A 63 -9.42 10.50 -2.11
N GLY A 64 -8.72 11.10 -1.13
CA GLY A 64 -9.28 11.32 0.20
C GLY A 64 -10.57 12.14 0.10
N GLY A 65 -11.65 11.60 0.68
CA GLY A 65 -12.96 12.22 0.90
C GLY A 65 -13.38 13.32 -0.07
N GLY A 66 -14.00 12.97 -1.21
CA GLY A 66 -14.71 13.97 -2.04
C GLY A 66 -14.96 13.59 -3.49
N ALA A 67 -14.28 12.56 -4.00
CA ALA A 67 -14.28 12.27 -5.43
C ALA A 67 -15.11 11.04 -5.84
N LEU A 68 -15.98 10.51 -4.97
CA LEU A 68 -16.98 9.51 -5.41
C LEU A 68 -18.12 10.14 -6.25
N SER A 69 -18.13 11.47 -6.40
CA SER A 69 -19.11 12.21 -7.20
C SER A 69 -18.91 12.07 -8.72
N PHE A 70 -17.70 11.73 -9.20
CA PHE A 70 -17.41 11.69 -10.64
C PHE A 70 -17.85 10.39 -11.32
N LEU A 71 -17.90 9.25 -10.61
CA LEU A 71 -18.35 7.98 -11.17
C LEU A 71 -19.88 7.92 -11.36
N ARG A 72 -20.64 8.81 -10.71
CA ARG A 72 -22.10 8.90 -10.89
C ARG A 72 -22.49 9.41 -12.28
N ARG A 73 -21.61 10.15 -12.96
CA ARG A 73 -21.89 10.75 -14.29
C ARG A 73 -21.65 9.79 -15.47
N LEU A 74 -21.00 8.64 -15.23
CA LEU A 74 -20.77 7.63 -16.27
C LEU A 74 -21.77 6.47 -16.25
N ILE A 75 -22.61 6.37 -15.22
CA ILE A 75 -23.63 5.30 -15.10
C ILE A 75 -25.05 5.81 -15.42
N VAL A 76 -25.31 7.12 -15.32
CA VAL A 76 -26.61 7.74 -15.68
C VAL A 76 -26.43 8.57 -16.95
N GLY A 77 -26.42 7.90 -18.10
CA GLY A 77 -26.24 8.54 -19.39
C GLY A 77 -26.42 7.56 -20.54
N ARG A 78 -27.56 6.87 -20.57
CA ARG A 78 -28.06 6.16 -21.75
C ARG A 78 -29.56 6.40 -21.86
#